data_AF-A0A1V5XDN9-F1
#
_entry.id   AF-A0A1V5XDN9-F1
#
_cell.length_a   1.000
_cell.length_b   1.000
_cell.length_c   1.000
_cell.angle_alpha   90.00
_cell.angle_beta   90.00
_cell.angle_gamma   90.00
#
_symmetry.space_group_name_H-M   'P 1'
#
loop_
_entity.id
_entity.type
_entity.pdbx_description
1 polymer ?
#
loop_
_entity_poly.entity_id
_entity_poly.type
_entity_poly.pdbx_seq_one_letter_code
_entity_poly.pdbx_strand_id
1 'polypeptide(L)'
;MRRGVDWQVLFVPTIVSTLMGCDSCEKEKPYVPYTVDPSAMVSGAISSDPAESPTMPSIETFSPVVAKRLNGALSVRTAEGTVSAPAGKAIDLWLEADLTADGKPDSVAWLRSTDGLTGELVRFVTTRPGEALSLSTLVSLPPDFAMAPDCKATSDLRQVGPRTVALSIRKICPIGTKNVTTQWVAALVLERNPALRFQLIVDQPPIEKLEISLDALDRDGDGFDDLLVSFQSNGSTAAFEEPKTENAVATLRYFDRPAGLSRDPHEPTSSFLAMAQRLERLAKGNAKDSVAPIARATRQLHLSLCGEGDSRIKIMGQPLQCGSRDAMTRITTAELDAALGSKDILSALGAYERLREQGTGTKELDTIRKRIEKAVPSRSVQAYFLPFGPSVDPSGGTWSPLAFLPDGSLLIRTDNSVMRFDAKLRIALPDPDSGPIAPWSLRVEASGGSTSFEGVEGRDGWLWARWRRGNDTIEALLPFDTSLTKTTARPVAWSSTGLHLLTSLGPVWVSTQGSKVKRTIPEATPGSLGSPRSPDGHQLVHASSLGLVVLDKGNDATLWRAPSLPNGYEKLAGCVISNGATAVACIDSAMTRVFLNESQ
;
A
#
# COMPACT_ATOMS: atom_id res chain seq x y z
N MET A 1 58.58 12.06 -33.88
CA MET A 1 58.57 13.36 -34.60
C MET A 1 57.95 14.44 -33.70
N ARG A 2 58.27 15.72 -33.94
CA ARG A 2 57.68 16.99 -33.38
C ARG A 2 56.15 16.89 -33.12
N ARG A 3 55.45 17.56 -32.18
CA ARG A 3 55.62 18.62 -31.11
C ARG A 3 54.41 18.45 -30.12
N GLY A 4 54.24 19.13 -28.97
CA GLY A 4 55.08 20.10 -28.24
C GLY A 4 54.38 21.43 -27.88
N VAL A 5 53.50 21.47 -26.85
CA VAL A 5 52.83 22.65 -26.21
C VAL A 5 52.36 22.22 -24.78
N ASP A 6 52.13 23.07 -23.77
CA ASP A 6 53.03 24.03 -23.09
C ASP A 6 52.44 24.33 -21.69
N TRP A 7 53.23 24.86 -20.74
CA TRP A 7 52.79 25.08 -19.34
C TRP A 7 52.26 26.50 -19.08
N GLN A 8 51.31 26.64 -18.14
CA GLN A 8 51.26 27.82 -17.26
C GLN A 8 50.60 27.53 -15.91
N VAL A 9 51.30 27.89 -14.82
CA VAL A 9 50.84 27.83 -13.42
C VAL A 9 50.91 29.25 -12.87
N LEU A 10 49.88 29.67 -12.14
CA LEU A 10 49.80 31.01 -11.53
C LEU A 10 49.75 30.89 -10.00
N PHE A 11 50.76 31.49 -9.35
CA PHE A 11 50.88 31.63 -7.89
C PHE A 11 50.06 32.82 -7.38
N VAL A 12 49.50 32.69 -6.17
CA VAL A 12 49.15 33.82 -5.28
C VAL A 12 49.57 33.44 -3.85
N PRO A 13 50.21 34.32 -3.05
CA PRO A 13 51.00 33.91 -1.89
C PRO A 13 50.27 33.99 -0.53
N THR A 14 50.75 33.19 0.41
CA THR A 14 50.41 33.23 1.83
C THR A 14 51.20 34.33 2.56
N ILE A 15 50.55 35.06 3.48
CA ILE A 15 51.23 35.93 4.47
C ILE A 15 50.81 35.48 5.88
N VAL A 16 51.77 35.45 6.80
CA VAL A 16 51.65 35.00 8.20
C VAL A 16 52.28 36.07 9.11
N SER A 17 51.79 36.19 10.36
CA SER A 17 52.40 36.76 11.59
C SER A 17 51.55 37.86 12.26
N THR A 18 51.41 38.00 13.60
CA THR A 18 51.77 37.15 14.77
C THR A 18 51.15 37.69 16.09
N LEU A 19 50.70 36.77 16.96
CA LEU A 19 50.87 36.71 18.44
C LEU A 19 50.17 37.66 19.46
N MET A 20 49.98 37.03 20.65
CA MET A 20 49.63 37.53 22.01
C MET A 20 48.16 37.96 22.25
N GLY A 21 47.44 37.48 23.28
CA GLY A 21 47.73 36.44 24.28
C GLY A 21 47.21 36.78 25.68
N CYS A 22 46.18 36.08 26.18
CA CYS A 22 45.81 36.03 27.60
C CYS A 22 44.95 34.78 27.90
N ASP A 23 45.50 33.83 28.64
CA ASP A 23 44.78 32.67 29.21
C ASP A 23 44.21 33.02 30.58
N SER A 24 42.96 32.62 30.88
CA SER A 24 42.52 32.21 32.23
C SER A 24 41.11 31.60 32.23
N CYS A 25 40.99 30.38 32.79
CA CYS A 25 39.79 29.71 33.36
C CYS A 25 38.45 29.74 32.57
N GLU A 26 38.08 28.66 31.89
CA GLU A 26 37.34 27.47 32.41
C GLU A 26 35.83 27.64 32.67
N LYS A 27 35.04 26.85 31.90
CA LYS A 27 33.71 26.28 32.21
C LYS A 27 32.50 27.22 32.37
N GLU A 28 31.60 27.19 31.38
CA GLU A 28 30.26 26.59 31.54
C GLU A 28 29.57 26.22 30.20
N LYS A 29 28.42 25.54 30.26
CA LYS A 29 28.00 24.48 29.29
C LYS A 29 27.12 24.96 28.12
N PRO A 30 27.09 24.21 26.99
CA PRO A 30 26.15 24.45 25.89
C PRO A 30 24.70 24.12 26.27
N TYR A 31 23.77 24.77 25.55
CA TYR A 31 22.31 24.64 25.69
C TYR A 31 21.82 23.19 25.53
N VAL A 32 20.96 22.75 26.45
CA VAL A 32 20.32 21.42 26.44
C VAL A 32 18.81 21.61 26.24
N PRO A 33 18.15 20.94 25.29
CA PRO A 33 16.70 20.97 25.19
C PRO A 33 16.07 20.21 26.35
N TYR A 34 14.94 20.71 26.86
CA TYR A 34 14.23 20.11 28.00
C TYR A 34 13.73 18.70 27.69
N THR A 35 14.23 17.70 28.40
CA THR A 35 13.56 16.39 28.53
C THR A 35 12.61 16.43 29.72
N VAL A 36 11.32 16.21 29.46
CA VAL A 36 10.34 15.99 30.53
C VAL A 36 10.48 14.55 31.02
N ASP A 37 10.92 14.36 32.26
CA ASP A 37 10.97 13.05 32.91
C ASP A 37 9.56 12.66 33.38
N PRO A 38 8.96 11.54 32.89
CA PRO A 38 7.62 11.12 33.27
C PRO A 38 7.51 10.54 34.70
N SER A 39 8.58 10.57 35.50
CA SER A 39 8.67 9.86 36.80
C SER A 39 8.42 10.73 38.04
N ALA A 40 8.22 12.04 37.89
CA ALA A 40 8.10 12.99 39.01
C ALA A 40 6.69 13.07 39.65
N MET A 41 6.11 11.93 40.05
CA MET A 41 4.92 11.94 40.93
C MET A 41 5.34 12.09 42.40
N VAL A 42 5.32 13.32 42.91
CA VAL A 42 5.41 13.59 44.35
C VAL A 42 4.00 13.75 44.93
N SER A 43 3.65 12.88 45.87
CA SER A 43 2.41 13.02 46.64
C SER A 43 2.51 14.19 47.61
N GLY A 44 1.61 15.18 47.48
CA GLY A 44 1.45 16.28 48.42
C GLY A 44 -0.02 16.66 48.53
N ALA A 45 -0.65 16.31 49.65
CA ALA A 45 -2.03 16.71 49.92
C ALA A 45 -2.08 18.20 50.28
N ILE A 46 -2.91 18.98 49.57
CA ILE A 46 -3.19 20.38 49.89
C ILE A 46 -4.72 20.58 49.93
N SER A 47 -5.15 21.40 50.88
CA SER A 47 -6.54 21.58 51.32
C SER A 47 -7.49 22.04 50.21
N SER A 48 -8.75 21.60 50.34
CA SER A 48 -9.88 22.12 49.57
C SER A 48 -10.36 23.45 50.14
N ASP A 49 -10.27 24.52 49.34
CA ASP A 49 -11.12 25.70 49.44
C ASP A 49 -11.59 26.09 48.02
N PRO A 50 -12.82 26.58 47.81
CA PRO A 50 -13.40 26.74 46.48
C PRO A 50 -12.91 28.04 45.82
N ALA A 51 -11.78 27.95 45.11
CA ALA A 51 -11.40 28.97 44.15
C ALA A 51 -12.35 28.96 42.94
N GLU A 52 -12.90 30.12 42.62
CA GLU A 52 -13.79 30.36 41.48
C GLU A 52 -13.11 29.89 40.18
N SER A 53 -13.74 28.94 39.47
CA SER A 53 -13.15 28.39 38.25
C SER A 53 -13.08 29.50 37.18
N PRO A 54 -11.90 29.76 36.57
CA PRO A 54 -11.85 30.64 35.43
C PRO A 54 -12.69 30.01 34.31
N THR A 55 -13.78 30.68 33.94
CA THR A 55 -14.61 30.28 32.81
C THR A 55 -13.72 30.18 31.58
N MET A 56 -13.44 28.96 31.10
CA MET A 56 -12.81 28.82 29.80
C MET A 56 -13.70 29.53 28.78
N PRO A 57 -13.16 30.43 27.95
CA PRO A 57 -13.96 31.00 26.87
C PRO A 57 -14.52 29.85 26.05
N SER A 58 -15.82 29.87 25.79
CA SER A 58 -16.46 28.90 24.91
C SER A 58 -15.77 28.97 23.56
N ILE A 59 -15.08 27.90 23.17
CA ILE A 59 -14.55 27.76 21.82
C ILE A 59 -15.75 27.86 20.88
N GLU A 60 -15.83 28.94 20.10
CA GLU A 60 -16.84 29.06 19.06
C GLU A 60 -16.67 27.88 18.11
N THR A 61 -17.69 27.03 18.02
CA THR A 61 -17.66 25.87 17.13
C THR A 61 -17.71 26.34 15.68
N PHE A 62 -16.53 26.48 15.08
CA PHE A 62 -16.35 26.77 13.66
C PHE A 62 -17.28 25.90 12.81
N SER A 63 -18.06 26.55 11.96
CA SER A 63 -19.07 25.92 11.10
C SER A 63 -18.71 26.20 9.64
N PRO A 64 -18.24 25.21 8.87
CA PRO A 64 -17.71 25.45 7.53
C PRO A 64 -18.81 25.84 6.54
N VAL A 65 -18.65 26.98 5.87
CA VAL A 65 -19.51 27.41 4.76
C VAL A 65 -19.18 26.63 3.48
N VAL A 66 -20.18 26.02 2.85
CA VAL A 66 -20.04 25.33 1.56
C VAL A 66 -20.54 26.23 0.43
N ALA A 67 -19.79 26.31 -0.68
CA ALA A 67 -20.14 27.14 -1.81
C ALA A 67 -21.46 26.72 -2.47
N LYS A 68 -22.27 27.70 -2.84
CA LYS A 68 -23.45 27.52 -3.68
C LYS A 68 -23.02 27.17 -5.10
N ARG A 69 -23.53 26.06 -5.64
CA ARG A 69 -23.34 25.71 -7.05
C ARG A 69 -24.28 26.52 -7.94
N LEU A 70 -23.73 27.09 -9.01
CA LEU A 70 -24.42 27.99 -9.94
C LEU A 70 -24.40 27.49 -11.39
N ASN A 71 -23.64 26.43 -11.69
CA ASN A 71 -23.65 25.72 -12.98
C ASN A 71 -23.37 26.62 -14.21
N GLY A 72 -22.45 27.57 -14.09
CA GLY A 72 -22.07 28.45 -15.21
C GLY A 72 -22.95 29.71 -15.33
N ALA A 73 -23.34 30.31 -14.21
CA ALA A 73 -24.08 31.57 -14.21
C ALA A 73 -23.19 32.73 -14.72
N LEU A 74 -23.75 33.64 -15.51
CA LEU A 74 -23.06 34.84 -15.98
C LEU A 74 -23.06 35.98 -14.94
N SER A 75 -23.94 35.94 -13.95
CA SER A 75 -24.00 36.91 -12.86
C SER A 75 -24.65 36.34 -11.59
N VAL A 76 -24.38 36.98 -10.46
CA VAL A 76 -24.87 36.62 -9.12
C VAL A 76 -25.33 37.89 -8.41
N ARG A 77 -26.45 37.80 -7.67
CA ARG A 77 -26.85 38.84 -6.71
C ARG A 77 -26.31 38.49 -5.34
N THR A 78 -25.61 39.43 -4.72
CA THR A 78 -25.05 39.36 -3.37
C THR A 78 -25.76 40.39 -2.47
N ALA A 79 -25.39 40.46 -1.19
CA ALA A 79 -25.85 41.54 -0.32
C ALA A 79 -25.33 42.94 -0.75
N GLU A 80 -24.20 43.00 -1.45
CA GLU A 80 -23.50 44.24 -1.81
C GLU A 80 -23.78 44.71 -3.26
N GLY A 81 -24.33 43.85 -4.12
CA GLY A 81 -24.68 44.23 -5.49
C GLY A 81 -24.95 43.07 -6.44
N THR A 82 -24.74 43.30 -7.73
CA THR A 82 -24.73 42.23 -8.75
C THR A 82 -23.31 42.07 -9.28
N VAL A 83 -22.75 40.88 -9.09
CA VAL A 83 -21.46 40.46 -9.63
C VAL A 83 -21.68 39.90 -11.04
N SER A 84 -20.84 40.24 -12.00
CA SER A 84 -20.87 39.66 -13.35
C SER A 84 -19.56 38.93 -13.66
N ALA A 85 -19.65 37.80 -14.35
CA ALA A 85 -18.49 37.08 -14.84
C ALA A 85 -17.75 37.88 -15.93
N PRO A 86 -16.40 37.82 -15.99
CA PRO A 86 -15.64 38.33 -17.13
C PRO A 86 -16.07 37.68 -18.45
N ALA A 87 -15.91 38.40 -19.57
CA ALA A 87 -16.21 37.87 -20.89
C ALA A 87 -15.43 36.55 -21.17
N GLY A 88 -16.12 35.55 -21.70
CA GLY A 88 -15.55 34.21 -21.94
C GLY A 88 -15.42 33.33 -20.70
N LYS A 89 -15.90 33.77 -19.54
CA LYS A 89 -15.95 32.99 -18.29
C LYS A 89 -17.37 32.91 -17.73
N ALA A 90 -17.61 31.91 -16.87
CA ALA A 90 -18.87 31.70 -16.16
C ALA A 90 -18.63 31.22 -14.72
N ILE A 91 -19.54 31.56 -13.82
CA ILE A 91 -19.46 31.26 -12.37
C ILE A 91 -20.04 29.87 -12.11
N ASP A 92 -19.21 28.94 -11.65
CA ASP A 92 -19.62 27.56 -11.36
C ASP A 92 -19.93 27.37 -9.86
N LEU A 93 -19.10 27.94 -8.98
CA LEU A 93 -19.28 27.93 -7.52
C LEU A 93 -19.12 29.33 -6.93
N TRP A 94 -19.90 29.64 -5.89
CA TRP A 94 -19.91 30.93 -5.20
C TRP A 94 -19.96 30.75 -3.68
N LEU A 95 -19.06 31.40 -2.94
CA LEU A 95 -18.94 31.33 -1.48
C LEU A 95 -18.90 32.75 -0.91
N GLU A 96 -19.73 32.98 0.11
CA GLU A 96 -19.76 34.20 0.92
C GLU A 96 -19.51 33.82 2.38
N ALA A 97 -18.42 34.31 2.97
CA ALA A 97 -18.06 34.11 4.38
C ALA A 97 -17.10 35.22 4.83
N ASP A 98 -17.05 35.57 6.12
CA ASP A 98 -16.03 36.49 6.64
C ASP A 98 -14.68 35.76 6.73
N LEU A 99 -13.85 35.91 5.69
CA LEU A 99 -12.58 35.21 5.52
C LEU A 99 -11.38 36.11 5.87
N THR A 100 -11.62 37.40 6.10
CA THR A 100 -10.64 38.37 6.60
C THR A 100 -10.77 38.66 8.10
N ALA A 101 -11.81 38.14 8.76
CA ALA A 101 -12.18 38.44 10.14
C ALA A 101 -12.40 39.95 10.39
N ASP A 102 -13.00 40.65 9.42
CA ASP A 102 -13.32 42.09 9.48
C ASP A 102 -14.80 42.38 9.81
N GLY A 103 -15.61 41.33 9.96
CA GLY A 103 -17.04 41.38 10.22
C GLY A 103 -17.92 41.45 8.96
N LYS A 104 -17.35 41.33 7.75
CA LYS A 104 -18.09 41.40 6.47
C LYS A 104 -17.87 40.16 5.61
N PRO A 105 -18.85 39.79 4.76
CA PRO A 105 -18.72 38.62 3.89
C PRO A 105 -17.77 38.89 2.71
N ASP A 106 -16.66 38.18 2.67
CA ASP A 106 -15.82 38.06 1.48
C ASP A 106 -16.49 37.20 0.41
N SER A 107 -16.48 37.70 -0.83
CA SER A 107 -17.07 37.03 -1.98
C SER A 107 -16.01 36.29 -2.81
N VAL A 108 -16.05 34.95 -2.80
CA VAL A 108 -15.09 34.08 -3.50
C VAL A 108 -15.82 33.20 -4.51
N ALA A 109 -15.27 33.05 -5.72
CA ALA A 109 -15.90 32.26 -6.78
C ALA A 109 -14.92 31.39 -7.56
N TRP A 110 -15.39 30.22 -7.99
CA TRP A 110 -14.72 29.42 -9.02
C TRP A 110 -15.29 29.79 -10.40
N LEU A 111 -14.46 30.42 -11.22
CA LEU A 111 -14.78 30.75 -12.61
C LEU A 111 -14.22 29.68 -13.54
N ARG A 112 -14.97 29.33 -14.58
CA ARG A 112 -14.51 28.47 -15.68
C ARG A 112 -14.56 29.21 -17.00
N SER A 113 -13.65 28.92 -17.92
CA SER A 113 -13.78 29.35 -19.31
C SER A 113 -15.00 28.70 -19.98
N THR A 114 -15.58 29.33 -20.99
CA THR A 114 -16.79 28.83 -21.68
C THR A 114 -16.57 27.52 -22.46
N ASP A 115 -15.33 27.19 -22.81
CA ASP A 115 -14.94 25.87 -23.35
C ASP A 115 -14.83 24.79 -22.26
N GLY A 116 -14.89 25.18 -20.99
CA GLY A 116 -14.73 24.32 -19.82
C GLY A 116 -13.30 23.85 -19.53
N LEU A 117 -12.30 24.22 -20.34
CA LEU A 117 -10.94 23.65 -20.29
C LEU A 117 -10.04 24.27 -19.22
N THR A 118 -10.33 25.51 -18.82
CA THR A 118 -9.56 26.27 -17.82
C THR A 118 -10.49 26.81 -16.72
N GLY A 119 -9.89 27.23 -15.61
CA GLY A 119 -10.61 27.94 -14.56
C GLY A 119 -9.68 28.61 -13.56
N GLU A 120 -10.26 29.50 -12.77
CA GLU A 120 -9.58 30.33 -11.77
C GLU A 120 -10.49 30.54 -10.56
N LEU A 121 -9.90 30.49 -9.36
CA LEU A 121 -10.53 30.96 -8.15
C LEU A 121 -10.25 32.45 -8.03
N VAL A 122 -11.30 33.24 -7.78
CA VAL A 122 -11.21 34.70 -7.69
C VAL A 122 -11.86 35.21 -6.41
N ARG A 123 -11.37 36.34 -5.89
CA ARG A 123 -12.06 37.15 -4.89
C ARG A 123 -12.63 38.39 -5.56
N PHE A 124 -13.86 38.74 -5.20
CA PHE A 124 -14.47 40.01 -5.52
C PHE A 124 -14.30 40.94 -4.32
N VAL A 125 -13.73 42.12 -4.56
CA VAL A 125 -13.41 43.11 -3.51
C VAL A 125 -14.09 44.43 -3.83
N THR A 126 -14.87 44.97 -2.88
CA THR A 126 -15.39 46.34 -2.96
C THR A 126 -14.26 47.33 -2.74
N THR A 127 -13.95 48.16 -3.73
CA THR A 127 -12.99 49.27 -3.55
C THR A 127 -13.61 50.43 -2.78
N ARG A 128 -14.91 50.70 -2.99
CA ARG A 128 -15.74 51.64 -2.22
C ARG A 128 -17.21 51.21 -2.23
N PRO A 129 -18.04 51.64 -1.26
CA PRO A 129 -19.49 51.45 -1.31
C PRO A 129 -20.08 52.07 -2.59
N GLY A 130 -20.77 51.26 -3.40
CA GLY A 130 -21.38 51.69 -4.65
C GLY A 130 -20.47 51.71 -5.90
N GLU A 131 -19.20 51.33 -5.77
CA GLU A 131 -18.34 51.05 -6.94
C GLU A 131 -18.53 49.61 -7.46
N ALA A 132 -18.15 49.38 -8.72
CA ALA A 132 -18.14 48.04 -9.29
C ALA A 132 -17.07 47.16 -8.60
N LEU A 133 -17.43 45.92 -8.28
CA LEU A 133 -16.52 44.97 -7.63
C LEU A 133 -15.27 44.71 -8.48
N SER A 134 -14.11 44.92 -7.88
CA SER A 134 -12.82 44.54 -8.46
C SER A 134 -12.61 43.02 -8.34
N LEU A 135 -12.08 42.39 -9.39
CA LEU A 135 -11.78 40.96 -9.42
C LEU A 135 -10.27 40.74 -9.26
N SER A 136 -9.89 39.88 -8.32
CA SER A 136 -8.51 39.41 -8.13
C SER A 136 -8.43 37.89 -8.26
N THR A 137 -7.55 37.40 -9.13
CA THR A 137 -7.28 35.96 -9.27
C THR A 137 -6.43 35.47 -8.11
N LEU A 138 -6.91 34.45 -7.40
CA LEU A 138 -6.27 33.85 -6.24
C LEU A 138 -5.41 32.65 -6.63
N VAL A 139 -5.95 31.76 -7.47
CA VAL A 139 -5.24 30.61 -8.04
C VAL A 139 -5.88 30.20 -9.36
N SER A 140 -5.06 29.87 -10.35
CA SER A 140 -5.50 29.28 -11.62
C SER A 140 -5.32 27.77 -11.59
N LEU A 141 -6.11 27.05 -12.40
CA LEU A 141 -5.90 25.61 -12.61
C LEU A 141 -4.45 25.36 -13.08
N PRO A 142 -3.67 24.45 -12.44
CA PRO A 142 -2.31 24.17 -12.86
C PRO A 142 -2.25 23.65 -14.32
N PRO A 143 -1.27 24.05 -15.14
CA PRO A 143 -1.18 23.61 -16.54
C PRO A 143 -1.03 22.09 -16.69
N ASP A 144 -0.32 21.44 -15.77
CA ASP A 144 -0.20 19.98 -15.67
C ASP A 144 -1.51 19.29 -15.24
N PHE A 145 -2.45 20.05 -14.66
CA PHE A 145 -3.81 19.60 -14.37
C PHE A 145 -4.84 20.06 -15.41
N ALA A 146 -4.45 20.64 -16.56
CA ALA A 146 -5.37 21.10 -17.60
C ALA A 146 -6.43 20.04 -18.00
N MET A 147 -7.64 20.49 -18.32
CA MET A 147 -8.71 19.61 -18.81
C MET A 147 -8.56 19.34 -20.31
N ALA A 148 -8.84 18.11 -20.72
CA ALA A 148 -9.06 17.75 -22.12
C ALA A 148 -10.58 17.71 -22.43
N PRO A 149 -11.00 17.88 -23.71
CA PRO A 149 -12.41 18.00 -24.09
C PRO A 149 -13.30 16.79 -23.76
N ASP A 150 -12.71 15.60 -23.61
CA ASP A 150 -13.36 14.34 -23.27
C ASP A 150 -13.38 14.03 -21.76
N CYS A 151 -12.67 14.82 -20.96
CA CYS A 151 -12.68 14.69 -19.50
C CYS A 151 -13.98 15.24 -18.88
N LYS A 152 -14.57 14.47 -17.96
CA LYS A 152 -15.65 14.96 -17.07
C LYS A 152 -15.02 15.48 -15.79
N ALA A 153 -15.41 16.68 -15.34
CA ALA A 153 -14.91 17.24 -14.08
C ALA A 153 -16.03 17.61 -13.10
N THR A 154 -15.69 17.55 -11.82
CA THR A 154 -16.51 17.96 -10.69
C THR A 154 -15.68 18.88 -9.79
N SER A 155 -16.30 19.98 -9.35
CA SER A 155 -15.71 21.06 -8.56
C SER A 155 -16.36 21.09 -7.18
N ASP A 156 -15.61 21.43 -6.14
CA ASP A 156 -16.10 21.66 -4.78
C ASP A 156 -15.31 22.80 -4.14
N LEU A 157 -15.98 23.73 -3.48
CA LEU A 157 -15.39 24.90 -2.82
C LEU A 157 -16.07 25.05 -1.45
N ARG A 158 -15.27 25.18 -0.40
CA ARG A 158 -15.75 25.33 0.98
C ARG A 158 -14.74 26.07 1.84
N GLN A 159 -15.22 26.73 2.89
CA GLN A 159 -14.41 27.18 4.01
C GLN A 159 -13.98 25.96 4.82
N VAL A 160 -12.71 25.89 5.22
CA VAL A 160 -12.12 24.77 5.99
C VAL A 160 -11.49 25.22 7.31
N GLY A 161 -11.25 26.52 7.46
CA GLY A 161 -10.92 27.19 8.73
C GLY A 161 -11.46 28.62 8.69
N PRO A 162 -11.40 29.38 9.80
CA PRO A 162 -11.91 30.75 9.87
C PRO A 162 -11.50 31.62 8.68
N ARG A 163 -10.22 31.61 8.28
CA ARG A 163 -9.68 32.44 7.17
C ARG A 163 -9.30 31.64 5.91
N THR A 164 -9.53 30.33 5.92
CA THR A 164 -9.06 29.41 4.87
C THR A 164 -10.19 28.80 4.04
N VAL A 165 -10.07 28.87 2.72
CA VAL A 165 -10.91 28.13 1.76
C VAL A 165 -10.14 27.01 1.09
N ALA A 166 -10.83 25.90 0.83
CA ALA A 166 -10.33 24.80 0.01
C ALA A 166 -11.15 24.67 -1.28
N LEU A 167 -10.45 24.59 -2.40
CA LEU A 167 -10.99 24.26 -3.72
C LEU A 167 -10.50 22.85 -4.10
N SER A 168 -11.43 21.98 -4.49
CA SER A 168 -11.14 20.62 -4.97
C SER A 168 -11.75 20.41 -6.36
N ILE A 169 -10.95 19.92 -7.30
CA ILE A 169 -11.38 19.61 -8.66
C ILE A 169 -10.98 18.18 -8.99
N ARG A 170 -11.97 17.31 -9.17
CA ARG A 170 -11.79 15.91 -9.58
C ARG A 170 -12.20 15.76 -11.05
N LYS A 171 -11.27 15.31 -11.89
CA LYS A 171 -11.52 14.99 -13.31
C LYS A 171 -11.40 13.49 -13.57
N ILE A 172 -12.19 13.00 -14.52
CA ILE A 172 -12.20 11.64 -15.03
C ILE A 172 -11.99 11.74 -16.54
N CYS A 173 -10.87 11.22 -17.04
CA CYS A 173 -10.49 11.27 -18.45
C CYS A 173 -10.37 9.85 -19.02
N PRO A 174 -10.89 9.57 -20.23
CA PRO A 174 -10.67 8.30 -20.88
C PRO A 174 -9.24 8.21 -21.42
N ILE A 175 -8.57 7.08 -21.17
CA ILE A 175 -7.25 6.75 -21.70
C ILE A 175 -7.31 5.32 -22.25
N GLY A 176 -7.40 5.20 -23.57
CA GLY A 176 -7.69 3.93 -24.24
C GLY A 176 -9.06 3.39 -23.83
N THR A 177 -9.09 2.20 -23.22
CA THR A 177 -10.32 1.56 -22.70
C THR A 177 -10.57 1.81 -21.21
N LYS A 178 -9.69 2.56 -20.52
CA LYS A 178 -9.77 2.81 -19.07
C LYS A 178 -10.14 4.27 -18.80
N ASN A 179 -10.79 4.52 -17.66
CA ASN A 179 -10.99 5.88 -17.15
C ASN A 179 -9.95 6.14 -16.05
N VAL A 180 -9.16 7.20 -16.19
CA VAL A 180 -8.22 7.66 -15.17
C VAL A 180 -8.85 8.82 -14.41
N THR A 181 -8.90 8.69 -13.08
CA THR A 181 -9.44 9.74 -12.20
C THR A 181 -8.28 10.46 -11.52
N THR A 182 -8.26 11.78 -11.61
CA THR A 182 -7.26 12.62 -10.92
C THR A 182 -7.96 13.73 -10.16
N GLN A 183 -7.40 14.16 -9.04
CA GLN A 183 -7.96 15.21 -8.19
C GLN A 183 -6.88 16.22 -7.82
N TRP A 184 -7.14 17.49 -8.12
CA TRP A 184 -6.37 18.62 -7.61
C TRP A 184 -7.11 19.23 -6.42
N VAL A 185 -6.36 19.62 -5.39
CA VAL A 185 -6.88 20.35 -4.23
C VAL A 185 -5.93 21.51 -3.93
N ALA A 186 -6.49 22.69 -3.67
CA ALA A 186 -5.77 23.89 -3.25
C ALA A 186 -6.40 24.45 -1.97
N ALA A 187 -5.57 24.90 -1.03
CA ALA A 187 -5.99 25.64 0.17
C ALA A 187 -5.37 27.04 0.17
N LEU A 188 -6.19 28.04 0.46
CA LEU A 188 -5.83 29.46 0.38
C LEU A 188 -6.29 30.19 1.63
N VAL A 189 -5.39 30.97 2.22
CA VAL A 189 -5.69 31.91 3.30
C VAL A 189 -5.99 33.27 2.67
N LEU A 190 -7.07 33.92 3.11
CA LEU A 190 -7.65 35.09 2.46
C LEU A 190 -7.50 36.42 3.22
N GLU A 191 -6.45 36.52 4.05
CA GLU A 191 -6.02 37.76 4.69
C GLU A 191 -5.61 38.87 3.69
N ARG A 192 -5.03 39.98 4.20
CA ARG A 192 -4.70 41.20 3.43
C ARG A 192 -3.91 40.95 2.13
N ASN A 193 -3.09 39.90 2.10
CA ASN A 193 -2.44 39.39 0.90
C ASN A 193 -2.82 37.92 0.72
N PRO A 194 -3.84 37.60 -0.12
CA PRO A 194 -4.22 36.21 -0.36
C PRO A 194 -3.09 35.38 -0.92
N ALA A 195 -2.91 34.17 -0.40
CA ALA A 195 -1.83 33.27 -0.81
C ALA A 195 -2.32 31.83 -0.99
N LEU A 196 -1.90 31.19 -2.09
CA LEU A 196 -1.93 29.74 -2.20
C LEU A 196 -0.96 29.16 -1.16
N ARG A 197 -1.50 28.60 -0.08
CA ARG A 197 -0.71 28.04 1.01
C ARG A 197 -0.34 26.59 0.75
N PHE A 198 -1.26 25.82 0.18
CA PHE A 198 -1.09 24.39 -0.07
C PHE A 198 -1.73 23.99 -1.39
N GLN A 199 -1.07 23.10 -2.13
CA GLN A 199 -1.65 22.40 -3.27
C GLN A 199 -1.25 20.92 -3.30
N LEU A 200 -2.16 20.12 -3.83
CA LEU A 200 -2.10 18.66 -3.88
C LEU A 200 -2.64 18.19 -5.24
N ILE A 201 -1.93 17.28 -5.90
CA ILE A 201 -2.43 16.50 -7.04
C ILE A 201 -2.43 15.03 -6.64
N VAL A 202 -3.54 14.34 -6.92
CA VAL A 202 -3.76 12.93 -6.58
C VAL A 202 -4.21 12.15 -7.80
N ASP A 203 -3.42 11.16 -8.20
CA ASP A 203 -3.78 10.15 -9.19
C ASP A 203 -4.57 9.04 -8.47
N GLN A 204 -5.90 9.10 -8.51
CA GLN A 204 -6.75 8.23 -7.71
C GLN A 204 -6.58 6.76 -8.15
N PRO A 205 -6.39 5.81 -7.21
CA PRO A 205 -6.26 4.40 -7.54
C PRO A 205 -7.54 3.89 -8.24
N PRO A 206 -7.43 2.99 -9.23
CA PRO A 206 -8.58 2.62 -10.08
C PRO A 206 -9.65 1.77 -9.38
N ILE A 207 -9.37 1.30 -8.16
CA ILE A 207 -10.06 0.22 -7.44
C ILE A 207 -10.21 0.48 -5.94
N GLU A 208 -9.73 1.62 -5.44
CA GLU A 208 -9.96 2.10 -4.07
C GLU A 208 -10.48 3.54 -4.14
N LYS A 209 -11.19 3.99 -3.11
CA LYS A 209 -11.49 5.41 -2.96
C LYS A 209 -10.54 6.00 -1.92
N LEU A 210 -9.61 6.84 -2.38
CA LEU A 210 -8.82 7.68 -1.51
C LEU A 210 -9.59 8.98 -1.24
N GLU A 211 -10.15 9.09 -0.04
CA GLU A 211 -10.80 10.31 0.44
C GLU A 211 -9.76 11.25 1.04
N ILE A 212 -10.00 12.54 0.83
CA ILE A 212 -9.10 13.62 1.22
C ILE A 212 -9.98 14.67 1.89
N SER A 213 -9.71 14.97 3.15
CA SER A 213 -10.42 16.02 3.90
C SER A 213 -9.41 17.05 4.40
N LEU A 214 -9.76 18.32 4.25
CA LEU A 214 -8.99 19.46 4.76
C LEU A 214 -9.76 20.11 5.90
N ASP A 215 -9.04 20.50 6.93
CA ASP A 215 -9.47 21.32 8.05
C ASP A 215 -8.36 22.31 8.38
N ALA A 216 -8.68 23.53 8.77
CA ALA A 216 -7.71 24.60 9.01
C ALA A 216 -8.01 25.38 10.30
N LEU A 217 -8.46 24.68 11.35
CA LEU A 217 -8.54 25.23 12.70
C LEU A 217 -7.15 25.57 13.25
N ASP A 218 -7.06 26.67 14.01
CA ASP A 218 -5.92 26.98 14.89
C ASP A 218 -5.68 25.83 15.87
N ARG A 219 -4.46 25.28 15.89
CA ARG A 219 -4.09 24.09 16.69
C ARG A 219 -3.02 24.35 17.73
N ASP A 220 -2.29 25.47 17.64
CA ASP A 220 -1.31 25.85 18.65
C ASP A 220 -1.63 27.13 19.44
N GLY A 221 -2.71 27.82 19.06
CA GLY A 221 -3.27 28.97 19.75
C GLY A 221 -2.66 30.31 19.35
N ASP A 222 -1.96 30.38 18.22
CA ASP A 222 -1.32 31.63 17.74
C ASP A 222 -2.27 32.56 16.96
N GLY A 223 -3.52 32.14 16.72
CA GLY A 223 -4.56 32.92 16.05
C GLY A 223 -4.55 32.85 14.53
N PHE A 224 -3.78 31.92 13.94
CA PHE A 224 -3.76 31.59 12.51
C PHE A 224 -4.35 30.20 12.22
N ASP A 225 -4.74 29.98 10.96
CA ASP A 225 -5.40 28.76 10.50
C ASP A 225 -4.38 27.63 10.22
N ASP A 226 -4.27 26.62 11.09
CA ASP A 226 -3.35 25.48 10.90
C ASP A 226 -3.94 24.36 10.04
N LEU A 227 -3.41 24.19 8.83
CA LEU A 227 -3.90 23.19 7.86
C LEU A 227 -3.57 21.74 8.26
N LEU A 228 -4.62 20.98 8.57
CA LEU A 228 -4.63 19.52 8.63
C LEU A 228 -5.19 18.94 7.32
N VAL A 229 -4.42 18.04 6.69
CA VAL A 229 -4.83 17.25 5.54
C VAL A 229 -4.89 15.79 5.93
N SER A 230 -6.08 15.20 5.92
CA SER A 230 -6.28 13.78 6.22
C SER A 230 -6.53 12.99 4.93
N PHE A 231 -5.79 11.90 4.77
CA PHE A 231 -5.90 10.95 3.67
C PHE A 231 -6.46 9.64 4.20
N GLN A 232 -7.56 9.19 3.63
CA GLN A 232 -8.30 8.02 4.10
C GLN A 232 -8.48 7.02 2.95
N SER A 233 -7.87 5.84 3.05
CA SER A 233 -8.22 4.73 2.15
C SER A 233 -9.44 4.03 2.72
N ASN A 234 -10.55 4.11 1.97
CA ASN A 234 -11.80 3.41 2.30
C ASN A 234 -11.77 1.92 1.88
N GLY A 235 -10.58 1.38 1.68
CA GLY A 235 -10.35 0.05 1.11
C GLY A 235 -10.76 -0.05 -0.35
N SER A 236 -10.58 -1.25 -0.89
CA SER A 236 -10.93 -1.54 -2.28
C SER A 236 -12.41 -1.82 -2.45
N THR A 237 -13.00 -1.26 -3.51
CA THR A 237 -14.36 -1.55 -3.97
C THR A 237 -14.46 -2.87 -4.76
N ALA A 238 -13.36 -3.61 -4.88
CA ALA A 238 -13.29 -4.86 -5.62
C ALA A 238 -14.04 -6.02 -4.94
N ALA A 239 -14.05 -7.14 -5.66
CA ALA A 239 -14.71 -8.43 -5.40
C ALA A 239 -14.39 -9.15 -4.06
N PHE A 240 -13.79 -8.49 -3.07
CA PHE A 240 -13.41 -9.13 -1.81
C PHE A 240 -14.61 -9.37 -0.90
N GLU A 241 -14.81 -10.63 -0.51
CA GLU A 241 -15.62 -10.95 0.68
C GLU A 241 -14.73 -10.92 1.94
N GLU A 242 -14.14 -9.75 2.22
CA GLU A 242 -13.52 -9.47 3.52
C GLU A 242 -14.50 -8.67 4.41
N PRO A 243 -14.37 -8.73 5.75
CA PRO A 243 -15.16 -7.88 6.65
C PRO A 243 -14.96 -6.40 6.28
N LYS A 244 -16.02 -5.58 6.38
CA LYS A 244 -15.86 -4.13 6.32
C LYS A 244 -14.97 -3.69 7.48
N THR A 245 -13.72 -3.36 7.18
CA THR A 245 -12.79 -2.82 8.18
C THR A 245 -12.88 -1.31 8.25
N GLU A 246 -12.46 -0.77 9.39
CA GLU A 246 -12.22 0.67 9.49
C GLU A 246 -11.12 1.10 8.50
N ASN A 247 -11.29 2.29 7.97
CA ASN A 247 -10.43 2.89 6.96
C ASN A 247 -9.04 3.18 7.52
N ALA A 248 -7.99 2.99 6.72
CA ALA A 248 -6.66 3.47 7.07
C ALA A 248 -6.62 5.00 6.90
N VAL A 249 -6.11 5.73 7.91
CA VAL A 249 -6.03 7.20 7.91
C VAL A 249 -4.60 7.64 8.19
N ALA A 250 -4.05 8.49 7.34
CA ALA A 250 -2.78 9.18 7.54
C ALA A 250 -3.02 10.68 7.46
N THR A 251 -2.36 11.46 8.31
CA THR A 251 -2.52 12.91 8.32
C THR A 251 -1.22 13.62 7.98
N LEU A 252 -1.34 14.84 7.48
CA LEU A 252 -0.27 15.82 7.39
C LEU A 252 -0.76 17.11 8.05
N ARG A 253 0.09 17.70 8.87
CA ARG A 253 -0.21 18.93 9.62
C ARG A 253 0.80 19.99 9.23
N TYR A 254 0.30 21.17 8.94
CA TYR A 254 1.07 22.34 8.57
C TYR A 254 0.61 23.49 9.47
N PHE A 255 1.56 24.10 10.17
CA PHE A 255 1.27 25.27 10.98
C PHE A 255 1.48 26.53 10.14
N ASP A 256 0.55 27.50 10.15
CA ASP A 256 0.84 28.77 9.47
C ASP A 256 1.84 29.59 10.30
N ARG A 257 2.77 30.23 9.61
CA ARG A 257 3.87 30.99 10.23
C ARG A 257 4.12 32.25 9.40
N PRO A 258 4.82 33.26 9.92
CA PRO A 258 5.13 34.47 9.14
C PRO A 258 5.85 34.22 7.81
N ALA A 259 6.55 33.08 7.67
CA ALA A 259 7.22 32.65 6.44
C ALA A 259 6.35 31.75 5.52
N GLY A 260 5.10 31.46 5.90
CA GLY A 260 4.20 30.49 5.28
C GLY A 260 4.16 29.15 6.02
N LEU A 261 3.35 28.22 5.50
CA LEU A 261 3.07 26.91 6.11
C LEU A 261 4.35 26.10 6.41
N SER A 262 4.53 25.73 7.68
CA SER A 262 5.58 24.84 8.17
C SER A 262 5.01 23.46 8.50
N ARG A 263 5.48 22.41 7.81
CA ARG A 263 5.03 21.02 8.05
C ARG A 263 5.51 20.51 9.41
N ASP A 264 4.65 19.83 10.17
CA ASP A 264 5.06 19.01 11.32
C ASP A 264 6.04 17.92 10.83
N PRO A 265 7.31 17.91 11.29
CA PRO A 265 8.28 16.91 10.86
C PRO A 265 7.92 15.48 11.30
N HIS A 266 7.01 15.30 12.25
CA HIS A 266 6.59 13.99 12.73
C HIS A 266 5.49 13.35 11.87
N GLU A 267 4.82 14.09 10.98
CA GLU A 267 3.78 13.53 10.10
C GLU A 267 4.30 13.30 8.67
N PRO A 268 3.96 12.15 8.03
CA PRO A 268 2.94 11.17 8.44
C PRO A 268 3.46 10.04 9.34
N THR A 269 4.72 10.10 9.81
CA THR A 269 5.37 9.03 10.59
C THR A 269 4.57 8.66 11.85
N SER A 270 4.04 9.65 12.57
CA SER A 270 3.20 9.47 13.76
C SER A 270 1.87 8.78 13.43
N SER A 271 1.19 9.18 12.34
CA SER A 271 0.03 8.45 11.80
C SER A 271 0.37 6.98 11.48
N PHE A 272 1.51 6.75 10.80
CA PHE A 272 2.27 5.50 10.68
C PHE A 272 2.27 4.65 11.97
N LEU A 273 2.89 5.20 13.02
CA LEU A 273 3.17 4.50 14.28
C LEU A 273 1.90 4.26 15.11
N ALA A 274 0.92 5.15 15.06
CA ALA A 274 -0.38 4.98 15.71
C ALA A 274 -1.16 3.78 15.12
N MET A 275 -1.16 3.62 13.79
CA MET A 275 -1.73 2.45 13.13
C MET A 275 -0.97 1.16 13.49
N ALA A 276 0.37 1.19 13.55
CA ALA A 276 1.16 0.04 14.00
C ALA A 276 0.81 -0.40 15.44
N GLN A 277 0.79 0.55 16.40
CA GLN A 277 0.40 0.31 17.79
C GLN A 277 -1.04 -0.22 17.93
N ARG A 278 -1.96 0.21 17.07
CA ARG A 278 -3.33 -0.32 17.02
C ARG A 278 -3.31 -1.79 16.59
N LEU A 279 -2.61 -2.12 15.52
CA LEU A 279 -2.54 -3.49 14.99
C LEU A 279 -1.86 -4.45 15.96
N GLU A 280 -0.80 -4.02 16.65
CA GLU A 280 -0.15 -4.78 17.73
C GLU A 280 -1.10 -5.14 18.88
N ARG A 281 -2.07 -4.27 19.20
CA ARG A 281 -3.12 -4.56 20.20
C ARG A 281 -4.16 -5.53 19.63
N LEU A 282 -4.60 -5.35 18.39
CA LEU A 282 -5.57 -6.22 17.73
C LEU A 282 -5.05 -7.66 17.56
N ALA A 283 -3.78 -7.83 17.18
CA ALA A 283 -3.11 -9.12 17.03
C ALA A 283 -3.04 -9.94 18.33
N LYS A 284 -2.98 -9.25 19.48
CA LYS A 284 -2.98 -9.86 20.83
C LYS A 284 -4.39 -10.08 21.39
N GLY A 285 -5.41 -9.45 20.80
CA GLY A 285 -6.81 -9.51 21.25
C GLY A 285 -7.65 -10.56 20.51
N ASN A 286 -8.97 -10.41 20.61
CA ASN A 286 -9.95 -11.30 19.97
C ASN A 286 -10.28 -10.90 18.51
N ALA A 287 -9.80 -9.76 18.03
CA ALA A 287 -10.13 -9.19 16.72
C ALA A 287 -9.00 -9.39 15.68
N LYS A 288 -8.28 -10.52 15.76
CA LYS A 288 -7.10 -10.82 14.93
C LYS A 288 -7.40 -10.78 13.44
N ASP A 289 -8.58 -11.21 13.04
CA ASP A 289 -9.00 -11.30 11.64
C ASP A 289 -9.11 -9.92 10.96
N SER A 290 -9.22 -8.83 11.75
CA SER A 290 -9.20 -7.45 11.23
C SER A 290 -7.79 -6.92 10.95
N VAL A 291 -6.74 -7.57 11.45
CA VAL A 291 -5.36 -7.07 11.38
C VAL A 291 -4.86 -7.02 9.95
N ALA A 292 -5.01 -8.11 9.19
CA ALA A 292 -4.50 -8.20 7.82
C ALA A 292 -5.18 -7.23 6.83
N PRO A 293 -6.52 -7.08 6.80
CA PRO A 293 -7.17 -6.09 5.94
C PRO A 293 -6.77 -4.64 6.26
N ILE A 294 -6.68 -4.29 7.56
CA ILE A 294 -6.24 -2.94 7.97
C ILE A 294 -4.77 -2.73 7.60
N ALA A 295 -3.88 -3.69 7.88
CA ALA A 295 -2.47 -3.61 7.52
C ALA A 295 -2.25 -3.45 6.00
N ARG A 296 -3.03 -4.15 5.18
CA ARG A 296 -3.09 -3.99 3.72
C ARG A 296 -3.51 -2.56 3.34
N ALA A 297 -4.61 -2.05 3.89
CA ALA A 297 -5.07 -0.68 3.63
C ALA A 297 -4.03 0.38 4.06
N THR A 298 -3.36 0.18 5.19
CA THR A 298 -2.28 1.04 5.67
C THR A 298 -1.06 1.04 4.74
N ARG A 299 -0.66 -0.12 4.20
CA ARG A 299 0.42 -0.20 3.20
C ARG A 299 0.03 0.45 1.87
N GLN A 300 -1.21 0.31 1.41
CA GLN A 300 -1.70 0.96 0.20
C GLN A 300 -1.75 2.49 0.34
N LEU A 301 -2.14 2.97 1.51
CA LEU A 301 -2.08 4.38 1.85
C LEU A 301 -0.64 4.90 1.89
N HIS A 302 0.30 4.14 2.47
CA HIS A 302 1.74 4.45 2.45
C HIS A 302 2.29 4.50 1.02
N LEU A 303 2.01 3.51 0.17
CA LEU A 303 2.41 3.51 -1.25
C LEU A 303 1.81 4.69 -2.03
N SER A 304 0.60 5.13 -1.67
CA SER A 304 -0.07 6.25 -2.32
C SER A 304 0.50 7.62 -1.91
N LEU A 305 0.92 7.78 -0.64
CA LEU A 305 1.50 9.02 -0.11
C LEU A 305 2.99 9.15 -0.42
N CYS A 306 3.77 8.08 -0.20
CA CYS A 306 5.20 8.19 0.08
C CYS A 306 6.06 8.02 -1.18
N GLY A 307 6.96 8.98 -1.40
CA GLY A 307 7.86 9.11 -2.55
C GLY A 307 8.97 8.07 -2.69
N GLU A 308 8.84 6.90 -2.06
CA GLU A 308 9.79 5.79 -2.16
C GLU A 308 9.43 4.81 -3.29
N GLY A 309 8.50 5.19 -4.16
CA GLY A 309 8.00 4.45 -5.32
C GLY A 309 7.10 5.33 -6.19
N ASP A 310 6.14 4.72 -6.89
CA ASP A 310 5.14 5.42 -7.73
C ASP A 310 4.10 6.20 -6.90
N SER A 311 4.54 7.25 -6.20
CA SER A 311 3.65 8.05 -5.36
C SER A 311 2.54 8.69 -6.19
N ARG A 312 1.32 8.32 -5.84
CA ARG A 312 0.08 8.86 -6.42
C ARG A 312 -0.22 10.27 -5.95
N ILE A 313 0.46 10.74 -4.91
CA ILE A 313 0.26 12.04 -4.28
C ILE A 313 1.48 12.94 -4.47
N LYS A 314 1.24 14.11 -5.05
CA LYS A 314 2.22 15.18 -5.19
C LYS A 314 1.73 16.41 -4.44
N ILE A 315 2.50 16.84 -3.44
CA ILE A 315 2.22 18.01 -2.60
C ILE A 315 3.20 19.11 -3.02
N MET A 316 2.68 20.29 -3.35
CA MET A 316 3.48 21.38 -3.94
C MET A 316 4.29 20.93 -5.18
N GLY A 317 3.77 19.96 -5.94
CA GLY A 317 4.44 19.35 -7.09
C GLY A 317 5.49 18.28 -6.78
N GLN A 318 5.78 18.00 -5.50
CA GLN A 318 6.80 17.04 -5.07
C GLN A 318 6.18 15.81 -4.38
N PRO A 319 6.78 14.61 -4.50
CA PRO A 319 6.35 13.46 -3.74
C PRO A 319 6.71 13.61 -2.26
N LEU A 320 5.84 13.16 -1.36
CA LEU A 320 6.04 13.31 0.09
C LEU A 320 7.11 12.35 0.63
N GLN A 321 8.02 12.86 1.46
CA GLN A 321 8.97 12.04 2.20
C GLN A 321 8.38 11.63 3.56
N CYS A 322 8.16 10.32 3.74
CA CYS A 322 7.48 9.75 4.91
C CYS A 322 8.41 9.34 6.06
N GLY A 323 9.73 9.41 5.89
CA GLY A 323 10.69 9.11 6.95
C GLY A 323 10.93 7.60 7.14
N SER A 324 11.10 7.17 8.39
CA SER A 324 11.53 5.79 8.68
C SER A 324 10.48 4.74 8.34
N ARG A 325 10.93 3.60 7.80
CA ARG A 325 10.12 2.42 7.50
C ARG A 325 9.67 1.62 8.73
N ASP A 326 10.11 1.98 9.94
CA ASP A 326 9.82 1.27 11.20
C ASP A 326 8.33 0.97 11.41
N ALA A 327 7.45 1.90 11.01
CA ALA A 327 6.01 1.70 11.09
C ALA A 327 5.55 0.52 10.21
N MET A 328 6.06 0.38 8.99
CA MET A 328 5.71 -0.71 8.07
C MET A 328 6.25 -2.07 8.54
N THR A 329 7.45 -2.10 9.13
CA THR A 329 8.01 -3.28 9.79
C THR A 329 7.11 -3.73 10.94
N ARG A 330 6.71 -2.81 11.84
CA ARG A 330 5.82 -3.11 12.96
C ARG A 330 4.42 -3.56 12.53
N ILE A 331 3.85 -2.95 11.48
CA ILE A 331 2.57 -3.37 10.87
C ILE A 331 2.66 -4.82 10.37
N THR A 332 3.75 -5.17 9.69
CA THR A 332 3.95 -6.53 9.16
C THR A 332 4.22 -7.55 10.29
N THR A 333 4.93 -7.15 11.34
CA THR A 333 5.08 -7.96 12.56
C THR A 333 3.73 -8.19 13.26
N ALA A 334 2.83 -7.21 13.29
CA ALA A 334 1.49 -7.38 13.84
C ALA A 334 0.63 -8.35 13.01
N GLU A 335 0.72 -8.33 11.68
CA GLU A 335 0.07 -9.36 10.82
C GLU A 335 0.60 -10.76 11.11
N LEU A 336 1.93 -10.91 11.26
CA LEU A 336 2.56 -12.18 11.59
C LEU A 336 2.08 -12.70 12.95
N ASP A 337 1.99 -11.83 13.94
CA ASP A 337 1.50 -12.14 15.29
C ASP A 337 0.03 -12.57 15.28
N ALA A 338 -0.81 -11.89 14.50
CA ALA A 338 -2.21 -12.25 14.31
C ALA A 338 -2.35 -13.61 13.60
N ALA A 339 -1.60 -13.83 12.52
CA ALA A 339 -1.63 -15.06 11.74
C ALA A 339 -1.16 -16.28 12.55
N LEU A 340 -0.03 -16.18 13.26
CA LEU A 340 0.40 -17.20 14.22
C LEU A 340 -0.66 -17.41 15.33
N GLY A 341 -1.25 -16.32 15.81
CA GLY A 341 -2.31 -16.33 16.82
C GLY A 341 -3.64 -16.95 16.37
N SER A 342 -3.86 -17.10 15.05
CA SER A 342 -5.01 -17.78 14.44
C SER A 342 -4.64 -19.11 13.77
N LYS A 343 -3.40 -19.61 13.99
CA LYS A 343 -2.82 -20.80 13.33
C LYS A 343 -2.75 -20.74 11.79
N ASP A 344 -2.83 -19.56 11.17
CA ASP A 344 -2.62 -19.40 9.73
C ASP A 344 -1.12 -19.28 9.44
N ILE A 345 -0.46 -20.44 9.37
CA ILE A 345 0.98 -20.55 9.14
C ILE A 345 1.39 -20.00 7.76
N LEU A 346 0.53 -20.10 6.74
CA LEU A 346 0.83 -19.58 5.41
C LEU A 346 0.86 -18.05 5.39
N SER A 347 -0.14 -17.40 6.00
CA SER A 347 -0.14 -15.93 6.13
C SER A 347 1.00 -15.44 7.03
N ALA A 348 1.37 -16.19 8.08
CA ALA A 348 2.51 -15.85 8.93
C ALA A 348 3.86 -15.90 8.17
N LEU A 349 4.03 -16.88 7.28
CA LEU A 349 5.20 -16.98 6.41
C LEU A 349 5.23 -15.87 5.36
N GLY A 350 4.09 -15.53 4.75
CA GLY A 350 4.01 -14.39 3.83
C GLY A 350 4.39 -13.06 4.48
N ALA A 351 3.99 -12.85 5.74
CA ALA A 351 4.44 -11.71 6.54
C ALA A 351 5.95 -11.76 6.85
N TYR A 352 6.51 -12.94 7.09
CA TYR A 352 7.97 -13.11 7.28
C TYR A 352 8.78 -12.81 6.02
N GLU A 353 8.35 -13.28 4.84
CA GLU A 353 9.02 -12.91 3.58
C GLU A 353 8.95 -11.39 3.33
N ARG A 354 7.80 -10.76 3.61
CA ARG A 354 7.66 -9.30 3.53
C ARG A 354 8.62 -8.57 4.47
N LEU A 355 8.81 -9.04 5.70
CA LEU A 355 9.79 -8.46 6.64
C LEU A 355 11.23 -8.56 6.09
N ARG A 356 11.57 -9.66 5.40
CA ARG A 356 12.88 -9.80 4.72
C ARG A 356 13.03 -8.79 3.59
N GLU A 357 12.03 -8.63 2.73
CA GLU A 357 12.05 -7.67 1.62
C GLU A 357 12.02 -6.20 2.09
N GLN A 358 11.40 -5.92 3.23
CA GLN A 358 11.45 -4.61 3.90
C GLN A 358 12.84 -4.26 4.46
N GLY A 359 13.80 -5.20 4.47
CA GLY A 359 15.15 -4.96 4.98
C GLY A 359 15.29 -5.07 6.51
N THR A 360 14.36 -5.78 7.17
CA THR A 360 14.37 -5.97 8.63
C THR A 360 15.70 -6.56 9.12
N GLY A 361 16.19 -6.08 10.27
CA GLY A 361 17.50 -6.46 10.79
C GLY A 361 17.64 -7.97 11.05
N THR A 362 18.80 -8.54 10.77
CA THR A 362 19.03 -10.00 10.84
C THR A 362 18.75 -10.62 12.21
N LYS A 363 19.01 -9.89 13.31
CA LYS A 363 18.68 -10.33 14.69
C LYS A 363 17.17 -10.37 14.96
N GLU A 364 16.43 -9.43 14.39
CA GLU A 364 14.97 -9.36 14.50
C GLU A 364 14.33 -10.46 13.66
N LEU A 365 14.77 -10.64 12.41
CA LEU A 365 14.38 -11.77 11.56
C LEU A 365 14.66 -13.14 12.20
N ASP A 366 15.82 -13.32 12.87
CA ASP A 366 16.10 -14.55 13.62
C ASP A 366 15.14 -14.76 14.80
N THR A 367 14.78 -13.68 15.51
CA THR A 367 13.81 -13.71 16.60
C THR A 367 12.41 -14.10 16.09
N ILE A 368 11.99 -13.53 14.95
CA ILE A 368 10.72 -13.87 14.28
C ILE A 368 10.73 -15.32 13.77
N ARG A 369 11.81 -15.75 13.12
CA ARG A 369 12.01 -17.13 12.66
C ARG A 369 11.81 -18.13 13.80
N LYS A 370 12.45 -17.91 14.95
CA LYS A 370 12.32 -18.77 16.14
C LYS A 370 10.87 -18.83 16.68
N ARG A 371 10.08 -17.76 16.50
CA ARG A 371 8.65 -17.76 16.88
C ARG A 371 7.81 -18.62 15.92
N ILE A 372 8.10 -18.58 14.62
CA ILE A 372 7.48 -19.47 13.63
C ILE A 372 7.88 -20.93 13.88
N GLU A 373 9.17 -21.22 14.10
CA GLU A 373 9.68 -22.56 14.40
C GLU A 373 9.14 -23.14 15.72
N LYS A 374 8.75 -22.27 16.68
CA LYS A 374 8.05 -22.69 17.90
C LYS A 374 6.57 -23.03 17.65
N ALA A 375 5.94 -22.37 16.68
CA ALA A 375 4.55 -22.63 16.29
C ALA A 375 4.40 -23.81 15.31
N VAL A 376 5.47 -24.13 14.56
CA VAL A 376 5.48 -25.15 13.51
C VAL A 376 6.60 -26.16 13.78
N PRO A 377 6.30 -27.39 14.22
CA PRO A 377 7.32 -28.40 14.50
C PRO A 377 8.19 -28.68 13.26
N SER A 378 9.51 -28.66 13.46
CA SER A 378 10.48 -28.99 12.41
C SER A 378 10.64 -30.51 12.28
N ARG A 379 10.71 -31.01 11.04
CA ARG A 379 11.05 -32.40 10.72
C ARG A 379 12.29 -32.43 9.83
N SER A 380 13.31 -33.19 10.25
CA SER A 380 14.45 -33.50 9.38
C SER A 380 14.01 -34.54 8.36
N VAL A 381 14.28 -34.28 7.08
CA VAL A 381 14.01 -35.19 5.97
C VAL A 381 15.26 -35.39 5.12
N GLN A 382 15.35 -36.50 4.41
CA GLN A 382 16.41 -36.66 3.41
C GLN A 382 16.02 -35.94 2.12
N ALA A 383 16.99 -35.44 1.36
CA ALA A 383 16.75 -34.89 0.03
C ALA A 383 17.73 -35.46 -1.00
N TYR A 384 17.16 -35.89 -2.13
CA TYR A 384 17.83 -36.48 -3.27
C TYR A 384 17.59 -35.66 -4.52
N PHE A 385 18.49 -35.79 -5.49
CA PHE A 385 18.42 -35.07 -6.77
C PHE A 385 18.34 -36.06 -7.92
N LEU A 386 17.49 -35.76 -8.88
CA LEU A 386 17.58 -36.27 -10.24
C LEU A 386 18.28 -35.20 -11.09
N PRO A 387 19.23 -35.57 -11.97
CA PRO A 387 20.05 -34.63 -12.74
C PRO A 387 19.29 -33.93 -13.89
N PHE A 388 17.95 -33.94 -13.84
CA PHE A 388 17.08 -33.27 -14.80
C PHE A 388 15.78 -32.84 -14.10
N GLY A 389 15.17 -31.77 -14.61
CA GLY A 389 13.94 -31.16 -14.10
C GLY A 389 13.22 -30.43 -15.23
N PRO A 390 11.93 -30.68 -15.45
CA PRO A 390 11.14 -29.93 -16.44
C PRO A 390 11.00 -28.45 -16.06
N SER A 391 10.85 -27.59 -17.06
CA SER A 391 10.57 -26.16 -16.87
C SER A 391 9.25 -25.92 -16.16
N VAL A 392 9.19 -24.89 -15.32
CA VAL A 392 7.97 -24.43 -14.64
C VAL A 392 7.69 -22.98 -15.02
N ASP A 393 6.42 -22.67 -15.29
CA ASP A 393 5.97 -21.30 -15.55
C ASP A 393 6.20 -20.39 -14.31
N PRO A 394 7.03 -19.33 -14.41
CA PRO A 394 7.32 -18.43 -13.30
C PRO A 394 6.12 -17.56 -12.89
N SER A 395 5.09 -17.42 -13.72
CA SER A 395 3.85 -16.67 -13.41
C SER A 395 2.82 -17.48 -12.61
N GLY A 396 3.00 -18.81 -12.56
CA GLY A 396 2.11 -19.71 -11.84
C GLY A 396 0.84 -20.11 -12.59
N GLY A 397 0.74 -19.84 -13.90
CA GLY A 397 -0.43 -20.19 -14.73
C GLY A 397 -0.60 -21.68 -15.04
N THR A 398 0.38 -22.52 -14.69
CA THR A 398 0.37 -23.96 -14.97
C THR A 398 0.30 -24.85 -13.72
N TRP A 399 -0.25 -26.04 -13.88
CA TRP A 399 -0.01 -27.16 -12.96
C TRP A 399 1.48 -27.53 -12.96
N SER A 400 1.93 -28.23 -11.91
CA SER A 400 3.29 -28.76 -11.87
C SER A 400 3.51 -29.85 -12.92
N PRO A 401 4.73 -29.93 -13.53
CA PRO A 401 5.16 -31.10 -14.30
C PRO A 401 5.50 -32.31 -13.42
N LEU A 402 5.46 -32.19 -12.10
CA LEU A 402 5.57 -33.30 -11.14
C LEU A 402 4.17 -33.71 -10.67
N ALA A 403 3.91 -34.99 -10.46
CA ALA A 403 2.68 -35.45 -9.79
C ALA A 403 2.90 -36.77 -9.04
N PHE A 404 2.30 -36.91 -7.86
CA PHE A 404 2.18 -38.21 -7.21
C PHE A 404 0.90 -38.91 -7.66
N LEU A 405 0.98 -40.22 -7.84
CA LEU A 405 -0.18 -41.11 -7.96
C LEU A 405 -0.63 -41.60 -6.56
N PRO A 406 -1.86 -42.14 -6.42
CA PRO A 406 -2.39 -42.60 -5.13
C PRO A 406 -1.59 -43.72 -4.46
N ASP A 407 -0.80 -44.48 -5.22
CA ASP A 407 0.11 -45.53 -4.77
C ASP A 407 1.45 -45.00 -4.21
N GLY A 408 1.70 -43.69 -4.32
CA GLY A 408 2.96 -43.04 -3.94
C GLY A 408 4.00 -42.95 -5.06
N SER A 409 3.71 -43.46 -6.27
CA SER A 409 4.59 -43.28 -7.44
C SER A 409 4.68 -41.80 -7.83
N LEU A 410 5.90 -41.28 -8.00
CA LEU A 410 6.14 -39.93 -8.54
C LEU A 410 6.32 -40.00 -10.06
N LEU A 411 5.50 -39.24 -10.79
CA LEU A 411 5.61 -38.97 -12.21
C LEU A 411 6.27 -37.61 -12.47
N ILE A 412 7.10 -37.56 -13.51
CA ILE A 412 7.86 -36.37 -13.96
C ILE A 412 7.60 -36.21 -15.45
N ARG A 413 6.76 -35.24 -15.82
CA ARG A 413 6.43 -34.92 -17.21
C ARG A 413 7.51 -34.04 -17.82
N THR A 414 8.27 -34.57 -18.78
CA THR A 414 9.20 -33.80 -19.62
C THR A 414 8.49 -33.32 -20.91
N ASP A 415 9.22 -32.62 -21.77
CA ASP A 415 8.68 -32.18 -23.07
C ASP A 415 8.39 -33.35 -24.04
N ASN A 416 9.13 -34.46 -23.90
CA ASN A 416 9.15 -35.57 -24.88
C ASN A 416 8.59 -36.90 -24.35
N SER A 417 8.47 -37.05 -23.02
CA SER A 417 8.01 -38.28 -22.36
C SER A 417 7.63 -38.03 -20.91
N VAL A 418 7.03 -39.02 -20.24
CA VAL A 418 6.88 -39.02 -18.78
C VAL A 418 7.78 -40.08 -18.17
N MET A 419 8.41 -39.71 -17.06
CA MET A 419 9.30 -40.57 -16.31
C MET A 419 8.66 -40.92 -14.96
N ARG A 420 8.75 -42.17 -14.52
CA ARG A 420 8.42 -42.59 -13.15
C ARG A 420 9.69 -42.68 -12.32
N PHE A 421 9.67 -42.11 -11.12
CA PHE A 421 10.76 -42.22 -10.15
C PHE A 421 10.70 -43.57 -9.42
N ASP A 422 11.82 -44.31 -9.45
CA ASP A 422 12.04 -45.48 -8.62
C ASP A 422 12.76 -45.06 -7.34
N ALA A 423 12.07 -45.14 -6.20
CA ALA A 423 12.61 -44.74 -4.90
C ALA A 423 13.73 -45.66 -4.37
N LYS A 424 13.79 -46.92 -4.79
CA LYS A 424 14.82 -47.90 -4.38
C LYS A 424 16.12 -47.65 -5.14
N LEU A 425 16.01 -47.49 -6.46
CA LEU A 425 17.14 -47.25 -7.36
C LEU A 425 17.58 -45.77 -7.38
N ARG A 426 16.71 -44.86 -6.92
CA ARG A 426 16.91 -43.39 -6.89
C ARG A 426 17.16 -42.79 -8.27
N ILE A 427 16.55 -43.38 -9.29
CA ILE A 427 16.58 -42.95 -10.68
C ILE A 427 15.16 -42.72 -11.18
N ALA A 428 15.02 -42.07 -12.34
CA ALA A 428 13.76 -41.99 -13.05
C ALA A 428 13.88 -42.76 -14.38
N LEU A 429 12.89 -43.58 -14.67
CA LEU A 429 12.79 -44.43 -15.85
C LEU A 429 11.58 -43.97 -16.68
N PRO A 430 11.55 -44.18 -18.01
CA PRO A 430 10.35 -43.92 -18.80
C PRO A 430 9.14 -44.66 -18.20
N ASP A 431 8.03 -43.96 -18.00
CA ASP A 431 6.83 -44.55 -17.43
C ASP A 431 6.15 -45.46 -18.46
N PRO A 432 6.00 -46.78 -18.17
CA PRO A 432 5.58 -47.76 -19.17
C PRO A 432 4.14 -47.57 -19.64
N ASP A 433 3.31 -46.89 -18.86
CA ASP A 433 1.87 -46.71 -19.11
C ASP A 433 1.56 -45.40 -19.89
N SER A 434 2.52 -44.48 -20.00
CA SER A 434 2.28 -43.09 -20.42
C SER A 434 2.30 -42.80 -21.93
N GLY A 435 2.67 -43.76 -22.78
CA GLY A 435 2.79 -43.57 -24.22
C GLY A 435 3.84 -42.52 -24.61
N PRO A 436 3.74 -41.87 -25.79
CA PRO A 436 4.65 -40.79 -26.17
C PRO A 436 4.46 -39.56 -25.27
N ILE A 437 3.23 -39.06 -25.18
CA ILE A 437 2.70 -38.03 -24.25
C ILE A 437 1.17 -38.34 -24.22
N ALA A 438 0.40 -38.31 -23.12
CA ALA A 438 0.50 -37.57 -21.87
C ALA A 438 -0.10 -38.36 -20.69
N PRO A 439 0.06 -37.89 -19.44
CA PRO A 439 -0.78 -38.33 -18.32
C PRO A 439 -1.68 -37.20 -17.74
N TRP A 440 -1.33 -35.91 -17.90
CA TRP A 440 -2.20 -34.77 -17.59
C TRP A 440 -1.82 -33.50 -18.36
N SER A 441 -2.74 -32.54 -18.46
CA SER A 441 -2.46 -31.20 -19.03
C SER A 441 -1.77 -30.30 -18.00
N LEU A 442 -0.74 -29.55 -18.42
CA LEU A 442 -0.16 -28.49 -17.59
C LEU A 442 -1.03 -27.22 -17.55
N ARG A 443 -1.96 -27.05 -18.50
CA ARG A 443 -2.86 -25.90 -18.48
C ARG A 443 -3.86 -26.05 -17.34
N VAL A 444 -4.02 -24.96 -16.58
CA VAL A 444 -5.03 -24.85 -15.54
C VAL A 444 -6.31 -24.39 -16.23
N GLU A 445 -7.30 -25.28 -16.30
CA GLU A 445 -8.55 -25.07 -17.05
C GLU A 445 -9.76 -25.45 -16.18
N ALA A 446 -10.85 -24.69 -16.31
CA ALA A 446 -12.12 -24.99 -15.67
C ALA A 446 -12.75 -26.26 -16.26
N SER A 447 -13.64 -26.92 -15.51
CA SER A 447 -14.42 -28.05 -16.02
C SER A 447 -15.15 -27.68 -17.32
N GLY A 448 -14.81 -28.34 -18.42
CA GLY A 448 -15.33 -28.03 -19.77
C GLY A 448 -14.40 -27.18 -20.66
N GLY A 449 -13.21 -26.79 -20.20
CA GLY A 449 -12.15 -26.20 -21.02
C GLY A 449 -12.38 -24.76 -21.52
N SER A 450 -13.53 -24.16 -21.22
CA SER A 450 -13.93 -22.84 -21.75
C SER A 450 -13.25 -21.65 -21.08
N THR A 451 -12.52 -21.86 -19.97
CA THR A 451 -11.78 -20.82 -19.25
C THR A 451 -10.46 -21.40 -18.74
N SER A 452 -9.34 -20.73 -19.03
CA SER A 452 -8.00 -21.11 -18.56
C SER A 452 -7.39 -20.02 -17.68
N PHE A 453 -6.68 -20.41 -16.63
CA PHE A 453 -5.92 -19.49 -15.79
C PHE A 453 -4.57 -19.18 -16.42
N GLU A 454 -4.11 -17.94 -16.29
CA GLU A 454 -2.88 -17.45 -16.92
C GLU A 454 -1.80 -17.03 -15.92
N GLY A 455 -2.06 -17.12 -14.62
CA GLY A 455 -1.13 -16.70 -13.57
C GLY A 455 -1.56 -15.42 -12.85
N VAL A 456 -0.62 -14.86 -12.08
CA VAL A 456 -0.78 -13.60 -11.36
C VAL A 456 0.24 -12.55 -11.78
N GLU A 457 -0.14 -11.28 -11.70
CA GLU A 457 0.74 -10.14 -11.97
C GLU A 457 0.56 -9.02 -10.93
N GLY A 458 1.63 -8.27 -10.69
CA GLY A 458 1.60 -7.05 -9.86
C GLY A 458 1.35 -5.83 -10.73
N ARG A 459 0.34 -5.02 -10.40
CA ARG A 459 -0.04 -3.80 -11.13
C ARG A 459 -0.65 -2.78 -10.17
N ASP A 460 -0.29 -1.51 -10.30
CA ASP A 460 -0.90 -0.39 -9.54
C ASP A 460 -0.74 -0.45 -7.99
N GLY A 461 0.16 -1.27 -7.46
CA GLY A 461 0.30 -1.57 -6.03
C GLY A 461 -0.38 -2.87 -5.58
N TRP A 462 -1.06 -3.56 -6.51
CA TRP A 462 -1.95 -4.69 -6.24
C TRP A 462 -1.59 -5.96 -7.01
N LEU A 463 -1.89 -7.11 -6.41
CA LEU A 463 -1.81 -8.39 -7.11
C LEU A 463 -3.13 -8.68 -7.84
N TRP A 464 -3.04 -9.06 -9.11
CA TRP A 464 -4.17 -9.45 -9.96
C TRP A 464 -4.01 -10.89 -10.42
N ALA A 465 -5.10 -11.64 -10.46
CA ALA A 465 -5.20 -12.93 -11.15
C ALA A 465 -5.86 -12.74 -12.51
N ARG A 466 -5.40 -13.49 -13.52
CA ARG A 466 -5.84 -13.36 -14.92
C ARG A 466 -6.30 -14.71 -15.49
N TRP A 467 -7.40 -14.70 -16.23
CA TRP A 467 -7.93 -15.85 -16.97
C TRP A 467 -8.25 -15.45 -18.41
N ARG A 468 -8.19 -16.41 -19.31
CA ARG A 468 -8.73 -16.32 -20.67
C ARG A 468 -10.01 -17.13 -20.77
N ARG A 469 -11.08 -16.55 -21.30
CA ARG A 469 -12.35 -17.22 -21.62
C ARG A 469 -12.67 -17.00 -23.09
N GLY A 470 -12.43 -18.01 -23.93
CA GLY A 470 -12.43 -17.83 -25.38
C GLY A 470 -11.39 -16.77 -25.78
N ASN A 471 -11.85 -15.64 -26.33
CA ASN A 471 -11.01 -14.48 -26.66
C ASN A 471 -10.99 -13.40 -25.56
N ASP A 472 -11.87 -13.49 -24.57
CA ASP A 472 -11.98 -12.48 -23.51
C ASP A 472 -10.94 -12.70 -22.42
N THR A 473 -10.39 -11.61 -21.88
CA THR A 473 -9.55 -11.63 -20.69
C THR A 473 -10.39 -11.22 -19.47
N ILE A 474 -10.36 -12.04 -18.43
CA ILE A 474 -10.96 -11.75 -17.13
C ILE A 474 -9.81 -11.45 -16.17
N GLU A 475 -9.92 -10.35 -15.42
CA GLU A 475 -8.98 -9.98 -14.35
C GLU A 475 -9.76 -9.89 -13.04
N ALA A 476 -9.16 -10.34 -11.93
CA ALA A 476 -9.70 -10.12 -10.60
C ALA A 476 -8.59 -9.73 -9.64
N LEU A 477 -8.89 -8.73 -8.82
CA LEU A 477 -8.00 -8.27 -7.77
C LEU A 477 -7.86 -9.33 -6.68
N LEU A 478 -6.63 -9.59 -6.23
CA LEU A 478 -6.35 -10.45 -5.09
C LEU A 478 -6.13 -9.61 -3.81
N PRO A 479 -6.42 -10.15 -2.61
CA PRO A 479 -6.41 -9.39 -1.35
C PRO A 479 -4.98 -9.21 -0.81
N PHE A 480 -4.06 -8.91 -1.72
CA PHE A 480 -2.63 -8.89 -1.54
C PHE A 480 -2.04 -7.67 -2.25
N ASP A 481 -1.10 -7.02 -1.56
CA ASP A 481 -0.33 -5.88 -2.06
C ASP A 481 0.94 -6.36 -2.81
N THR A 482 1.49 -5.53 -3.70
CA THR A 482 2.78 -5.80 -4.38
C THR A 482 3.98 -5.47 -3.48
N SER A 483 3.89 -5.77 -2.20
CA SER A 483 4.98 -5.54 -1.23
C SER A 483 6.13 -6.54 -1.38
N LEU A 484 5.91 -7.64 -2.10
CA LEU A 484 6.97 -8.54 -2.56
C LEU A 484 7.32 -8.24 -4.02
N THR A 485 8.61 -8.06 -4.27
CA THR A 485 9.21 -7.87 -5.61
C THR A 485 8.89 -9.02 -6.57
N LYS A 486 8.68 -10.23 -6.04
CA LYS A 486 8.17 -11.37 -6.81
C LYS A 486 7.12 -12.14 -6.01
N THR A 487 5.85 -11.95 -6.36
CA THR A 487 4.79 -12.85 -5.90
C THR A 487 4.64 -14.02 -6.86
N THR A 488 4.55 -15.24 -6.32
CA THR A 488 4.14 -16.42 -7.10
C THR A 488 2.76 -16.87 -6.65
N ALA A 489 1.98 -17.42 -7.58
CA ALA A 489 0.77 -18.20 -7.26
C ALA A 489 0.98 -19.64 -7.74
N ARG A 490 0.28 -20.59 -7.11
CA ARG A 490 0.20 -21.98 -7.57
C ARG A 490 -1.26 -22.43 -7.54
N PRO A 491 -1.79 -23.03 -8.62
CA PRO A 491 -3.11 -23.64 -8.59
C PRO A 491 -3.11 -24.81 -7.60
N VAL A 492 -4.17 -24.93 -6.79
CA VAL A 492 -4.35 -26.05 -5.84
C VAL A 492 -5.48 -26.97 -6.30
N ALA A 493 -6.64 -26.39 -6.61
CA ALA A 493 -7.81 -27.09 -7.12
C ALA A 493 -8.69 -26.11 -7.89
N TRP A 494 -9.31 -26.55 -8.98
CA TRP A 494 -10.36 -25.81 -9.67
C TRP A 494 -11.67 -26.58 -9.57
N SER A 495 -12.64 -26.05 -8.82
CA SER A 495 -13.98 -26.60 -8.68
C SER A 495 -14.96 -25.91 -9.63
N SER A 496 -16.22 -26.35 -9.66
CA SER A 496 -17.29 -25.64 -10.36
C SER A 496 -17.50 -24.20 -9.83
N THR A 497 -17.17 -23.92 -8.57
CA THR A 497 -17.38 -22.62 -7.93
C THR A 497 -16.21 -21.66 -8.14
N GLY A 498 -14.97 -22.16 -8.18
CA GLY A 498 -13.78 -21.32 -8.37
C GLY A 498 -12.44 -22.05 -8.31
N LEU A 499 -11.39 -21.25 -8.52
CA LEU A 499 -9.99 -21.66 -8.47
C LEU A 499 -9.39 -21.31 -7.11
N HIS A 500 -8.83 -22.30 -6.43
CA HIS A 500 -7.98 -22.09 -5.27
C HIS A 500 -6.52 -21.90 -5.70
N LEU A 501 -5.92 -20.81 -5.24
CA LEU A 501 -4.52 -20.47 -5.44
C LEU A 501 -3.79 -20.43 -4.10
N LEU A 502 -2.55 -20.90 -4.09
CA LEU A 502 -1.60 -20.73 -3.00
C LEU A 502 -0.56 -19.70 -3.44
N THR A 503 -0.56 -18.52 -2.82
CA THR A 503 0.43 -17.46 -3.10
C THR A 503 1.52 -17.42 -2.04
N SER A 504 2.63 -16.72 -2.31
CA SER A 504 3.64 -16.41 -1.29
C SER A 504 3.14 -15.49 -0.17
N LEU A 505 1.96 -14.88 -0.31
CA LEU A 505 1.30 -14.04 0.70
C LEU A 505 0.14 -14.74 1.42
N GLY A 506 -0.12 -16.01 1.09
CA GLY A 506 -1.18 -16.83 1.68
C GLY A 506 -2.13 -17.44 0.65
N PRO A 507 -3.10 -18.25 1.09
CA PRO A 507 -4.06 -18.92 0.23
C PRO A 507 -5.24 -18.00 -0.12
N VAL A 508 -5.74 -18.12 -1.35
CA VAL A 508 -6.88 -17.36 -1.86
C VAL A 508 -7.77 -18.24 -2.74
N TRP A 509 -9.07 -18.05 -2.66
CA TRP A 509 -10.05 -18.58 -3.60
C TRP A 509 -10.57 -17.46 -4.48
N VAL A 510 -10.70 -17.72 -5.79
CA VAL A 510 -11.33 -16.82 -6.74
C VAL A 510 -12.44 -17.57 -7.46
N SER A 511 -13.66 -17.00 -7.47
CA SER A 511 -14.77 -17.54 -8.24
C SER A 511 -14.44 -17.68 -9.73
N THR A 512 -15.03 -18.66 -10.41
CA THR A 512 -14.81 -18.91 -11.85
C THR A 512 -15.19 -17.70 -12.75
N GLN A 513 -15.93 -16.72 -12.22
CA GLN A 513 -16.32 -15.48 -12.90
C GLN A 513 -15.40 -14.28 -12.60
N GLY A 514 -14.40 -14.43 -11.72
CA GLY A 514 -13.56 -13.32 -11.23
C GLY A 514 -14.29 -12.33 -10.30
N SER A 515 -15.61 -12.46 -10.12
CA SER A 515 -16.47 -11.49 -9.44
C SER A 515 -16.50 -11.59 -7.91
N LYS A 516 -15.88 -12.62 -7.34
CA LYS A 516 -15.76 -12.87 -5.89
C LYS A 516 -14.39 -13.48 -5.57
N VAL A 517 -13.77 -12.98 -4.50
CA VAL A 517 -12.43 -13.40 -4.02
C VAL A 517 -12.43 -13.50 -2.50
N LYS A 518 -11.81 -14.54 -1.93
CA LYS A 518 -11.73 -14.79 -0.49
C LYS A 518 -10.36 -15.27 -0.04
N ARG A 519 -9.86 -14.80 1.10
CA ARG A 519 -8.77 -15.46 1.82
C ARG A 519 -9.32 -16.69 2.53
N THR A 520 -8.98 -17.88 2.02
CA THR A 520 -9.38 -19.14 2.63
C THR A 520 -8.35 -20.21 2.29
N ILE A 521 -8.05 -21.07 3.26
CA ILE A 521 -7.31 -22.31 3.01
C ILE A 521 -8.17 -23.17 2.07
N PRO A 522 -7.59 -23.85 1.06
CA PRO A 522 -8.39 -24.64 0.13
C PRO A 522 -8.94 -25.89 0.84
N GLU A 523 -10.19 -26.24 0.52
CA GLU A 523 -10.88 -27.40 1.11
C GLU A 523 -10.15 -28.72 0.83
N ALA A 524 -10.40 -29.73 1.67
CA ALA A 524 -9.79 -31.05 1.54
C ALA A 524 -10.49 -31.88 0.44
N THR A 525 -10.22 -31.53 -0.82
CA THR A 525 -10.64 -32.27 -2.02
C THR A 525 -9.47 -33.05 -2.63
N PRO A 526 -9.67 -34.22 -3.27
CA PRO A 526 -8.60 -34.93 -3.99
C PRO A 526 -7.77 -34.02 -4.91
N GLY A 527 -6.45 -34.17 -4.86
CA GLY A 527 -5.53 -33.37 -5.67
C GLY A 527 -5.57 -33.74 -7.16
N SER A 528 -5.64 -32.73 -8.04
CA SER A 528 -5.35 -32.93 -9.47
C SER A 528 -3.88 -33.28 -9.68
N LEU A 529 -3.55 -34.03 -10.73
CA LEU A 529 -2.15 -34.24 -11.12
C LEU A 529 -1.48 -32.89 -11.40
N GLY A 530 -0.29 -32.68 -10.82
CA GLY A 530 0.38 -31.38 -10.83
C GLY A 530 -0.03 -30.41 -9.72
N SER A 531 -0.96 -30.78 -8.83
CA SER A 531 -1.34 -29.98 -7.66
C SER A 531 -0.30 -30.09 -6.53
N PRO A 532 -0.06 -29.01 -5.75
CA PRO A 532 0.63 -29.08 -4.46
C PRO A 532 -0.14 -29.85 -3.38
N ARG A 533 -1.37 -30.31 -3.65
CA ARG A 533 -2.19 -31.14 -2.75
C ARG A 533 -2.00 -32.63 -3.06
N SER A 534 -1.99 -33.47 -2.03
CA SER A 534 -1.91 -34.92 -2.14
C SER A 534 -3.09 -35.51 -2.93
N PRO A 535 -2.92 -36.68 -3.59
CA PRO A 535 -4.01 -37.37 -4.29
C PRO A 535 -5.27 -37.63 -3.43
N ASP A 536 -5.11 -37.98 -2.15
CA ASP A 536 -6.22 -38.14 -1.18
C ASP A 536 -6.85 -36.82 -0.71
N GLY A 537 -6.23 -35.69 -1.05
CA GLY A 537 -6.70 -34.35 -0.71
C GLY A 537 -6.34 -33.88 0.71
N HIS A 538 -5.68 -34.70 1.54
CA HIS A 538 -5.47 -34.42 2.96
C HIS A 538 -4.27 -33.52 3.25
N GLN A 539 -3.17 -33.63 2.48
CA GLN A 539 -1.97 -32.83 2.68
C GLN A 539 -1.75 -31.78 1.57
N LEU A 540 -1.12 -30.66 1.91
CA LEU A 540 -0.78 -29.56 1.00
C LEU A 540 0.66 -29.10 1.27
N VAL A 541 1.48 -28.91 0.23
CA VAL A 541 2.87 -28.44 0.37
C VAL A 541 3.09 -27.01 -0.15
N HIS A 542 3.83 -26.21 0.61
CA HIS A 542 4.30 -24.89 0.25
C HIS A 542 5.82 -24.78 0.41
N ALA A 543 6.50 -24.06 -0.49
CA ALA A 543 7.92 -23.78 -0.38
C ALA A 543 8.11 -22.34 0.16
N SER A 544 8.79 -22.21 1.30
CA SER A 544 9.08 -20.93 1.98
C SER A 544 10.59 -20.82 2.24
N SER A 545 11.12 -19.63 2.54
CA SER A 545 12.56 -19.49 2.87
C SER A 545 12.99 -20.24 4.14
N LEU A 546 12.04 -20.64 4.99
CA LEU A 546 12.30 -21.41 6.20
C LEU A 546 12.33 -22.93 5.97
N GLY A 547 11.87 -23.43 4.83
CA GLY A 547 11.73 -24.87 4.54
C GLY A 547 10.48 -25.18 3.71
N LEU A 548 10.25 -26.49 3.51
CA LEU A 548 9.00 -26.99 2.94
C LEU A 548 7.95 -27.09 4.04
N VAL A 549 6.83 -26.40 3.88
CA VAL A 549 5.73 -26.38 4.85
C VAL A 549 4.70 -27.38 4.37
N VAL A 550 4.52 -28.45 5.14
CA VAL A 550 3.50 -29.46 4.91
C VAL A 550 2.34 -29.17 5.84
N LEU A 551 1.18 -28.87 5.28
CA LEU A 551 -0.08 -28.74 5.99
C LEU A 551 -0.84 -30.05 5.90
N ASP A 552 -1.45 -30.46 7.01
CA ASP A 552 -2.33 -31.63 7.10
C ASP A 552 -3.79 -31.21 7.35
N LYS A 553 -4.69 -32.19 7.32
CA LYS A 553 -6.12 -32.01 7.56
C LYS A 553 -6.38 -31.43 8.96
N GLY A 554 -6.77 -30.16 9.00
CA GLY A 554 -7.01 -29.41 10.26
C GLY A 554 -6.14 -28.16 10.44
N ASN A 555 -5.32 -27.81 9.44
CA ASN A 555 -4.36 -26.69 9.45
C ASN A 555 -3.15 -26.88 10.39
N ASP A 556 -2.94 -28.09 10.91
CA ASP A 556 -1.68 -28.43 11.56
C ASP A 556 -0.56 -28.46 10.51
N ALA A 557 0.59 -27.89 10.87
CA ALA A 557 1.71 -27.65 9.97
C ALA A 557 2.99 -28.33 10.47
N THR A 558 3.80 -28.87 9.56
CA THR A 558 5.15 -29.37 9.84
C THR A 558 6.15 -28.71 8.89
N LEU A 559 7.30 -28.26 9.40
CA LEU A 559 8.35 -27.63 8.62
C LEU A 559 9.44 -28.65 8.27
N TRP A 560 9.43 -29.13 7.04
CA TRP A 560 10.41 -30.09 6.51
C TRP A 560 11.69 -29.39 6.09
N ARG A 561 12.82 -29.93 6.56
CA ARG A 561 14.18 -29.45 6.26
C ARG A 561 15.11 -30.62 5.99
N ALA A 562 15.89 -30.52 4.92
CA ALA A 562 16.99 -31.43 4.61
C ALA A 562 18.34 -30.81 5.01
N PRO A 563 19.23 -31.54 5.70
CA PRO A 563 20.59 -31.05 5.99
C PRO A 563 21.40 -30.72 4.72
N SER A 564 21.11 -31.37 3.59
CA SER A 564 21.69 -31.10 2.27
C SER A 564 21.10 -29.85 1.57
N LEU A 565 20.19 -29.13 2.22
CA LEU A 565 19.67 -27.83 1.78
C LEU A 565 19.47 -26.91 3.00
N PRO A 566 20.52 -26.21 3.47
CA PRO A 566 20.39 -25.33 4.63
C PRO A 566 19.62 -24.02 4.34
N ASN A 567 19.49 -23.62 3.07
CA ASN A 567 18.84 -22.40 2.60
C ASN A 567 18.37 -22.54 1.13
N GLY A 568 17.61 -21.58 0.60
CA GLY A 568 17.20 -21.58 -0.82
C GLY A 568 15.91 -22.33 -1.14
N TYR A 569 15.16 -22.79 -0.14
CA TYR A 569 13.85 -23.43 -0.32
C TYR A 569 12.84 -22.54 -1.07
N GLU A 570 12.94 -21.22 -0.92
CA GLU A 570 12.13 -20.22 -1.61
C GLU A 570 12.30 -20.25 -3.14
N LYS A 571 13.35 -20.91 -3.65
CA LYS A 571 13.62 -21.10 -5.09
C LYS A 571 12.96 -22.35 -5.66
N LEU A 572 12.44 -23.25 -4.81
CA LEU A 572 11.83 -24.51 -5.24
C LEU A 572 10.47 -24.26 -5.90
N ALA A 573 10.35 -24.61 -7.19
CA ALA A 573 9.15 -24.46 -8.00
C ALA A 573 8.35 -25.78 -8.09
N GLY A 574 7.09 -25.71 -8.52
CA GLY A 574 6.31 -26.91 -8.88
C GLY A 574 6.17 -27.99 -7.79
N CYS A 575 6.25 -27.64 -6.50
CA CYS A 575 6.23 -28.64 -5.44
C CYS A 575 4.91 -29.42 -5.37
N VAL A 576 5.00 -30.75 -5.23
CA VAL A 576 3.89 -31.70 -5.05
C VAL A 576 4.19 -32.66 -3.91
N ILE A 577 3.16 -33.29 -3.35
CA ILE A 577 3.24 -34.13 -2.13
C ILE A 577 2.48 -35.45 -2.30
N SER A 578 2.99 -36.53 -1.71
CA SER A 578 2.33 -37.84 -1.68
C SER A 578 1.28 -37.94 -0.58
N ASN A 579 0.41 -38.95 -0.68
CA ASN A 579 -0.51 -39.32 0.40
C ASN A 579 0.27 -39.60 1.71
N GLY A 580 -0.28 -39.15 2.84
CA GLY A 580 0.31 -39.32 4.17
C GLY A 580 1.61 -38.54 4.40
N ALA A 581 2.01 -37.65 3.47
CA ALA A 581 3.29 -36.94 3.49
C ALA A 581 4.50 -37.89 3.70
N THR A 582 4.58 -38.94 2.89
CA THR A 582 5.77 -39.81 2.82
C THR A 582 6.90 -39.17 1.99
N ALA A 583 6.54 -38.36 0.99
CA ALA A 583 7.48 -37.69 0.10
C ALA A 583 6.94 -36.34 -0.41
N VAL A 584 7.86 -35.42 -0.70
CA VAL A 584 7.60 -34.17 -1.44
C VAL A 584 8.57 -34.12 -2.62
N ALA A 585 8.13 -33.68 -3.79
CA ALA A 585 8.98 -33.45 -4.94
C ALA A 585 8.83 -32.01 -5.44
N CYS A 586 9.94 -31.35 -5.75
CA CYS A 586 9.98 -29.97 -6.28
C CYS A 586 10.97 -29.87 -7.44
N ILE A 587 10.78 -28.86 -8.28
CA ILE A 587 11.77 -28.44 -9.28
C ILE A 587 12.75 -27.45 -8.63
N ASP A 588 14.04 -27.73 -8.78
CA ASP A 588 15.16 -26.92 -8.31
C ASP A 588 15.97 -26.49 -9.54
N SER A 589 15.63 -25.33 -10.09
CA SER A 589 16.15 -24.82 -11.36
C SER A 589 15.93 -25.82 -12.52
N ALA A 590 16.96 -26.56 -12.94
CA ALA A 590 16.90 -27.57 -14.01
C ALA A 590 17.01 -29.02 -13.48
N MET A 591 16.78 -29.23 -12.18
CA MET A 591 16.83 -30.53 -11.50
C MET A 591 15.50 -30.82 -10.80
N THR A 592 15.20 -32.09 -10.58
CA THR A 592 14.09 -32.51 -9.71
C THR A 592 14.67 -32.93 -8.36
N ARG A 593 14.17 -32.33 -7.28
CA ARG A 593 14.58 -32.63 -5.91
C ARG A 593 13.46 -33.36 -5.18
N VAL A 594 13.75 -34.55 -4.66
CA VAL A 594 12.80 -35.40 -3.93
C VAL A 594 13.19 -35.45 -2.47
N PHE A 595 12.26 -35.12 -1.58
CA PHE A 595 12.39 -35.12 -0.14
C PHE A 595 11.64 -36.33 0.42
N LEU A 596 12.32 -37.16 1.22
CA LEU A 596 11.76 -38.38 1.79
C LEU A 596 11.69 -38.31 3.32
N ASN A 597 10.53 -38.69 3.85
CA ASN A 597 10.26 -38.78 5.28
C ASN A 597 10.38 -40.24 5.74
N GLU A 598 11.59 -40.65 6.15
CA GLU A 598 11.91 -42.01 6.63
C GLU A 598 11.28 -42.40 7.98
N SER A 599 10.27 -41.66 8.46
CA SER A 599 9.55 -41.99 9.69
C SER A 599 8.47 -43.07 9.49
N GLN A 600 8.43 -43.70 8.31
CA GLN A 600 7.51 -44.76 7.87
C GLN A 600 8.25 -45.75 6.97
#